data_AF-A0A162N357-F1
#
_entry.id   AF-A0A162N357-F1
#
_cell.length_a   1.000
_cell.length_b   1.000
_cell.length_c   1.000
_cell.angle_alpha   90.00
_cell.angle_beta   90.00
_cell.angle_gamma   90.00
#
_symmetry.space_group_name_H-M   'P 1'
#
loop_
_entity.id
_entity.type
_entity.pdbx_description
1 polymer ?
#
loop_
_entity_poly.entity_id
_entity_poly.type
_entity_poly.pdbx_seq_one_letter_code
_entity_poly.pdbx_strand_id
1 'polypeptide(L)' 'RMFTCKFVGCGKVFKRSEHLKRHIRSIHTLEKPFECPYQNCNKRFSRSDNLNQHIRIH' A
#
# COMPACT_ATOMS: atom_id res chain seq x y z
N ARG A 1 -17.42 -13.10 6.81
CA ARG A 1 -17.84 -11.94 6.00
C ARG A 1 -16.69 -11.53 5.08
N MET A 2 -16.94 -11.35 3.79
CA MET A 2 -15.92 -10.87 2.83
C MET A 2 -15.93 -9.33 2.74
N PHE A 3 -14.81 -8.75 2.31
CA PHE A 3 -14.63 -7.31 2.15
C PHE A 3 -14.49 -6.97 0.66
N THR A 4 -15.47 -6.25 0.12
CA THR A 4 -15.52 -5.90 -1.31
C THR A 4 -15.02 -4.47 -1.52
N CYS A 5 -14.19 -4.28 -2.54
CA CYS A 5 -13.78 -2.95 -2.98
C CYS A 5 -14.98 -2.18 -3.53
N LYS A 6 -15.17 -0.95 -3.05
CA LYS A 6 -16.31 -0.09 -3.40
C LYS A 6 -16.02 0.89 -4.53
N PHE A 7 -14.79 0.91 -5.06
CA PHE A 7 -14.47 1.71 -6.25
C PHE A 7 -15.20 1.16 -7.47
N VAL A 8 -15.80 2.07 -8.23
CA VAL A 8 -16.57 1.75 -9.45
C VAL A 8 -15.68 0.96 -10.41
N GLY A 9 -16.18 -0.18 -10.89
CA GLY A 9 -15.47 -1.05 -11.84
C GLY A 9 -14.36 -1.94 -11.26
N CYS A 10 -14.02 -1.86 -9.97
CA CYS A 10 -12.94 -2.67 -9.40
C CYS A 10 -13.33 -4.14 -9.14
N GLY A 11 -14.48 -4.37 -8.49
CA GLY A 11 -15.04 -5.70 -8.23
C GLY A 11 -14.20 -6.64 -7.34
N LYS A 12 -13.02 -6.22 -6.86
CA LYS A 12 -12.12 -7.06 -6.05
C LYS A 12 -12.71 -7.38 -4.67
N VAL A 13 -12.52 -8.62 -4.23
CA VAL A 13 -12.99 -9.11 -2.93
C VAL A 13 -11.83 -9.68 -2.12
N PHE A 14 -11.83 -9.43 -0.82
CA PHE A 14 -10.78 -9.82 0.10
C PHE A 14 -11.37 -10.56 1.31
N LYS A 15 -10.64 -11.58 1.78
CA LYS A 15 -11.02 -12.34 2.98
C LYS A 15 -10.84 -11.53 4.28
N ARG A 16 -9.96 -10.52 4.25
CA ARG A 16 -9.60 -9.73 5.44
C ARG A 16 -9.60 -8.24 5.13
N SER A 17 -9.94 -7.43 6.15
CA SER A 17 -10.18 -5.99 5.98
C SER A 17 -8.89 -5.21 5.64
N GLU A 18 -7.77 -5.62 6.22
CA GLU A 18 -6.46 -5.02 6.01
C GLU A 18 -5.96 -5.23 4.58
N HIS A 19 -6.32 -6.35 3.95
CA HIS A 19 -6.01 -6.58 2.54
C HIS A 19 -6.81 -5.64 1.64
N LEU A 20 -8.09 -5.39 1.94
CA LEU A 20 -8.90 -4.40 1.23
C LEU A 20 -8.32 -2.99 1.42
N LYS A 21 -7.99 -2.59 2.66
CA LYS A 21 -7.39 -1.28 2.94
C LYS A 21 -6.07 -1.09 2.17
N ARG A 22 -5.20 -2.10 2.17
CA ARG A 22 -3.95 -2.08 1.40
C ARG A 22 -4.21 -1.93 -0.09
N HIS A 23 -5.16 -2.70 -0.64
CA HIS A 23 -5.54 -2.62 -2.05
C HIS A 23 -6.01 -1.22 -2.43
N ILE A 24 -6.95 -0.65 -1.67
CA ILE A 24 -7.46 0.71 -1.88
C ILE A 24 -6.29 1.71 -1.90
N ARG A 25 -5.41 1.63 -0.90
CA ARG A 25 -4.24 2.50 -0.80
C ARG A 25 -3.31 2.39 -2.01
N SER A 26 -3.01 1.17 -2.42
CA SER A 26 -2.05 0.91 -3.49
C SER A 26 -2.56 1.18 -4.90
N ILE A 27 -3.86 1.04 -5.14
CA ILE A 27 -4.43 1.04 -6.50
C ILE A 27 -5.30 2.27 -6.77
N HIS A 28 -6.05 2.73 -5.77
CA HIS A 28 -7.07 3.75 -6.00
C HIS A 28 -6.68 5.13 -5.46
N THR A 29 -6.04 5.21 -4.30
CA THR A 29 -5.60 6.50 -3.74
C THR A 29 -4.13 6.81 -4.07
N LEU A 30 -3.35 5.79 -4.43
CA LEU A 30 -1.90 5.89 -4.68
C LEU A 30 -1.12 6.50 -3.50
N GLU A 31 -1.69 6.46 -2.30
CA GLU A 31 -1.07 7.00 -1.10
C GLU A 31 0.19 6.20 -0.75
N LYS A 32 1.26 6.95 -0.46
CA LYS A 32 2.57 6.42 -0.08
C LYS A 32 3.02 7.01 1.25
N PRO A 33 2.40 6.60 2.37
CA PRO A 33 2.67 7.20 3.68
C PRO A 33 4.05 6.85 4.23
N PHE A 34 4.70 5.81 3.70
CA PHE A 34 5.99 5.33 4.20
C PHE A 34 7.12 5.94 3.39
N GLU A 35 7.85 6.88 3.97
CA GLU A 35 8.98 7.55 3.35
C GLU A 35 10.31 6.92 3.79
N CYS A 36 11.27 6.86 2.86
CA CYS A 36 12.62 6.40 3.14
C CYS A 36 13.32 7.37 4.11
N PRO A 37 13.89 6.89 5.23
CA PRO A 37 14.52 7.78 6.22
C PRO A 37 15.86 8.38 5.76
N TYR A 38 16.47 7.85 4.69
CA TYR A 38 17.76 8.36 4.17
C TYR A 38 17.56 9.65 3.38
N GLN A 39 18.26 10.72 3.78
CA GLN A 39 18.07 12.11 3.36
C GLN A 39 18.23 12.39 1.85
N ASN A 40 18.81 11.47 1.08
CA ASN A 40 19.00 11.62 -0.37
C ASN A 40 18.17 10.64 -1.21
N CYS A 41 17.33 9.82 -0.58
CA CYS A 41 16.55 8.81 -1.29
C CYS A 41 15.16 9.32 -1.67
N ASN A 42 14.46 10.00 -0.76
CA ASN A 42 13.11 10.56 -0.92
C ASN A 42 12.05 9.59 -1.49
N LYS A 43 12.34 8.28 -1.52
CA LYS A 43 11.43 7.25 -2.05
C LYS A 43 10.31 7.01 -1.06
N ARG A 44 9.08 6.94 -1.57
CA ARG A 44 7.88 6.66 -0.79
C ARG A 44 7.21 5.37 -1.23
N PHE A 45 6.63 4.66 -0.27
CA PHE A 45 6.01 3.35 -0.44
C PHE A 45 4.59 3.34 0.12
N SER A 46 3.70 2.57 -0.50
CA SER A 46 2.32 2.38 -0.04
C SER A 46 2.22 1.38 1.12
N ARG A 47 3.29 0.61 1.36
CA ARG A 47 3.37 -0.41 2.40
C ARG A 47 4.70 -0.35 3.16
N SER A 48 4.66 -0.66 4.45
CA SER A 48 5.82 -0.67 5.34
C SER A 48 6.80 -1.80 5.01
N ASP A 49 6.32 -2.98 4.62
CA ASP A 49 7.18 -4.10 4.25
C ASP A 49 7.99 -3.83 2.98
N ASN A 50 7.42 -3.09 2.02
CA ASN A 50 8.16 -2.61 0.85
C ASN A 50 9.23 -1.58 1.25
N LEU A 51 8.93 -0.66 2.17
CA LEU A 51 9.94 0.27 2.71
C LEU A 51 11.05 -0.50 3.43
N ASN A 52 10.72 -1.47 4.28
CA ASN A 52 11.70 -2.28 5.00
C ASN A 52 12.60 -3.07 4.03
N GLN A 53 12.03 -3.64 2.97
CA GLN A 53 12.82 -4.29 1.94
C GLN A 53 13.74 -3.30 1.24
N HIS A 54 13.23 -2.11 0.88
CA HIS A 54 14.02 -1.07 0.24
C HIS A 54 15.18 -0.60 1.12
N ILE A 55 14.96 -0.40 2.41
CA ILE A 55 16.01 0.05 3.35
C ILE A 55 17.19 -0.92 3.39
N ARG A 56 16.99 -2.22 3.13
CA ARG A 56 18.09 -3.21 3.09
C ARG A 56 19.07 -3.04 1.93
N ILE A 57 18.76 -2.20 0.94
CA ILE A 57 19.64 -1.95 -0.22
C ILE A 57 20.44 -0.65 -0.08
N HIS A 58 20.17 0.12 0.97
CA HIS A 58 21.02 1.24 1.38
C HIS A 58 22.23 0.70 2.14
#